data_AF-A0A2U1B2A8-F1
#
_entry.id   AF-A0A2U1B2A8-F1
#
_cell.length_a   1.000
_cell.length_b   1.000
_cell.length_c   1.000
_cell.angle_alpha   90.00
_cell.angle_beta   90.00
_cell.angle_gamma   90.00
#
_symmetry.space_group_name_H-M   'P 1'
#
loop_
_entity.id
_entity.type
_entity.pdbx_description
1 polymer ?
#
loop_
_entity_poly.entity_id
_entity_poly.type
_entity_poly.pdbx_seq_one_letter_code
_entity_poly.pdbx_strand_id
1 'polypeptide(L)'
;MIGMSFADALFVYFLLWLIFLAILWWRELSRVKSYEWHLSNSRLFHCDSCHHSFIIKEAVNLTRCPRCNSICICRNRRDLE
;
A
#
# COMPACT_ATOMS: atom_id res chain seq x y z
N MET A 1 2.24 -50.65 -14.88
CA MET A 1 2.55 -49.39 -15.58
C MET A 1 1.30 -48.54 -15.51
N ILE A 2 1.35 -47.40 -14.80
CA ILE A 2 0.21 -46.46 -14.78
C ILE A 2 0.02 -45.98 -16.22
N GLY A 3 -1.03 -46.47 -16.87
CA GLY A 3 -1.39 -46.15 -18.24
C GLY A 3 -1.98 -44.74 -18.28
N MET A 4 -1.12 -43.74 -18.12
CA MET A 4 -1.54 -42.35 -18.21
C MET A 4 -1.76 -42.04 -19.68
N SER A 5 -3.01 -41.78 -20.04
CA SER A 5 -3.36 -41.38 -21.40
C SER A 5 -2.72 -40.02 -21.72
N PHE A 6 -2.44 -39.75 -22.99
CA PHE A 6 -1.98 -38.42 -23.44
C PHE A 6 -2.94 -37.30 -23.00
N ALA A 7 -4.24 -37.59 -22.93
CA ALA A 7 -5.24 -36.65 -22.44
C ALA A 7 -5.02 -36.28 -20.95
N ASP A 8 -4.71 -37.26 -20.10
CA ASP A 8 -4.44 -37.02 -18.68
C ASP A 8 -3.17 -36.19 -18.49
N ALA A 9 -2.13 -36.46 -19.27
CA ALA A 9 -0.89 -35.70 -19.23
C ALA A 9 -1.10 -34.22 -19.60
N LEU A 10 -1.89 -33.95 -20.65
CA LEU A 10 -2.25 -32.59 -21.05
C LEU A 10 -3.12 -31.88 -20.00
N PHE A 11 -4.05 -32.60 -19.39
CA PHE A 11 -4.92 -32.04 -18.36
C PHE A 11 -4.13 -31.63 -17.11
N VAL A 12 -3.22 -32.50 -16.65
CA VAL A 12 -2.31 -32.20 -15.52
C VAL A 12 -1.39 -31.03 -15.86
N TYR A 13 -0.83 -31.00 -17.07
CA TYR A 13 0.00 -29.89 -17.52
C TYR A 13 -0.76 -28.56 -17.50
N PHE A 14 -1.99 -28.54 -17.99
CA PHE A 14 -2.83 -27.35 -18.00
C PHE A 14 -3.19 -26.88 -16.58
N LEU A 15 -3.52 -27.83 -15.68
CA LEU A 15 -3.78 -27.52 -14.27
C LEU A 15 -2.55 -26.91 -13.59
N LEU A 16 -1.36 -27.46 -13.83
CA LEU A 16 -0.11 -26.90 -13.29
C LEU A 16 0.11 -25.46 -13.78
N TRP A 17 -0.18 -25.19 -15.05
CA TRP A 17 -0.11 -23.83 -15.60
C TRP A 17 -1.09 -22.87 -14.96
N LEU A 18 -2.34 -23.30 -14.74
CA LEU A 18 -3.33 -22.47 -14.04
C LEU A 18 -2.91 -22.15 -12.60
N ILE A 19 -2.38 -23.15 -11.88
CA ILE A 19 -1.86 -22.96 -10.52
C ILE A 19 -0.69 -21.97 -10.54
N PHE A 20 0.23 -22.11 -11.47
CA PHE A 20 1.38 -21.22 -11.61
C PHE A 20 0.94 -19.77 -11.87
N LEU A 21 -0.01 -19.57 -12.79
CA LEU A 21 -0.57 -18.25 -13.07
C LEU A 21 -1.31 -17.67 -11.84
N ALA A 22 -2.08 -18.48 -11.11
CA ALA A 22 -2.77 -18.05 -9.91
C ALA A 22 -1.79 -17.60 -8.81
N ILE A 23 -0.66 -18.30 -8.63
CA ILE A 23 0.39 -17.92 -7.67
C ILE A 23 1.02 -16.59 -8.06
N LEU A 24 1.37 -16.41 -9.34
CA LEU A 24 1.93 -15.14 -9.84
C LEU A 24 0.95 -13.98 -9.66
N TRP A 25 -0.32 -14.22 -9.98
CA TRP A 25 -1.39 -13.23 -9.81
C TRP A 25 -1.56 -12.83 -8.35
N TRP A 26 -1.62 -13.81 -7.44
CA TRP A 26 -1.71 -13.55 -6.01
C TRP A 26 -0.51 -12.75 -5.49
N ARG A 27 0.69 -13.07 -5.98
CA ARG A 27 1.92 -12.36 -5.62
C ARG A 27 1.86 -10.90 -6.07
N GLU A 28 1.38 -10.65 -7.28
CA GLU A 28 1.25 -9.30 -7.82
C GLU A 28 0.17 -8.50 -7.07
N LEU A 29 -0.99 -9.11 -6.83
CA LEU A 29 -2.06 -8.49 -6.04
C LEU A 29 -1.57 -8.12 -4.63
N SER A 30 -0.79 -9.00 -4.00
CA SER A 30 -0.19 -8.74 -2.69
C SER A 30 0.80 -7.57 -2.74
N ARG A 31 1.61 -7.46 -3.81
CA ARG A 31 2.53 -6.33 -3.99
C ARG A 31 1.80 -5.01 -4.22
N VAL A 32 0.80 -5.01 -5.10
CA VAL A 32 -0.04 -3.82 -5.35
C VAL A 32 -0.76 -3.40 -4.08
N LYS A 33 -1.32 -4.35 -3.33
CA LYS A 33 -1.95 -4.06 -2.04
C LYS A 33 -0.95 -3.49 -1.04
N SER A 34 0.27 -4.01 -0.94
CA SER A 34 1.29 -3.39 -0.08
C SER A 34 1.68 -1.98 -0.55
N TYR A 35 1.80 -1.74 -1.86
CA TYR A 35 2.18 -0.43 -2.39
C TYR A 35 1.08 0.63 -2.31
N GLU A 36 -0.19 0.26 -2.53
CA GLU A 36 -1.33 1.16 -2.32
C GLU A 36 -1.48 1.56 -0.85
N TRP A 37 -1.21 0.64 0.08
CA TRP A 37 -1.21 0.94 1.52
C TRP A 37 0.00 1.78 1.96
N HIS A 38 1.05 1.81 1.14
CA HIS A 38 2.23 2.68 1.30
C HIS A 38 2.17 3.95 0.46
N LEU A 39 1.09 4.19 -0.30
CA LEU A 39 0.87 5.48 -0.94
C LEU A 39 0.71 6.49 0.19
N SER A 40 1.82 7.14 0.49
CA SER A 40 2.03 8.03 1.60
C SER A 40 0.79 8.89 1.78
N ASN A 41 0.16 8.76 2.94
CA ASN A 41 -0.72 9.76 3.52
C ASN A 41 0.13 11.04 3.74
N SER A 42 0.58 11.66 2.65
CA SER A 42 1.28 12.93 2.63
C SER A 42 0.21 13.96 2.94
N ARG A 43 -0.13 14.07 4.22
CA ARG A 43 -1.16 14.98 4.68
C ARG A 43 -0.58 16.38 4.67
N LEU A 44 -1.29 17.26 4.00
CA LEU A 44 -0.98 18.68 3.96
C LEU A 44 -1.35 19.24 5.33
N PHE A 45 -0.36 19.65 6.11
CA PHE A 45 -0.56 20.19 7.45
C PHE A 45 -0.40 21.71 7.42
N HIS A 46 -1.27 22.40 8.15
CA HIS A 46 -1.25 23.85 8.27
C HIS A 46 -0.83 24.23 9.68
N CYS A 47 0.22 25.04 9.82
CA CYS A 47 0.62 25.55 11.13
C CYS A 47 -0.34 26.65 11.61
N ASP A 48 -0.90 26.52 12.83
CA ASP A 48 -1.79 27.55 13.41
C ASP A 48 -1.08 28.88 13.70
N SER A 49 0.24 28.85 13.91
CA SER A 49 1.01 30.05 14.31
C SER A 49 1.54 30.86 13.14
N CYS A 50 1.94 30.22 12.03
CA CYS A 50 2.54 30.92 10.88
C CYS A 50 1.77 30.72 9.58
N HIS A 51 0.67 29.94 9.61
CA HIS A 51 -0.13 29.59 8.44
C HIS A 51 0.67 29.05 7.26
N HIS A 52 1.82 28.45 7.54
CA HIS A 52 2.63 27.79 6.52
C HIS A 52 2.14 26.36 6.34
N SER A 53 1.83 26.01 5.10
CA SER A 53 1.45 24.66 4.70
C SER A 53 2.71 23.84 4.40
N PHE A 54 2.83 22.67 5.02
CA PHE A 54 3.94 21.75 4.77
C PHE A 54 3.45 20.31 4.74
N ILE A 55 4.17 19.47 4.00
CA ILE A 55 3.81 18.07 3.77
C ILE A 55 4.56 17.20 4.77
N ILE A 56 3.83 16.42 5.56
CA ILE A 56 4.41 15.46 6.50
C ILE A 56 4.24 14.07 5.91
N LYS A 57 5.36 13.34 5.75
CA LYS A 57 5.36 11.98 5.17
C LYS A 57 4.90 10.91 6.15
N GLU A 58 5.00 11.17 7.45
CA GLU A 58 4.67 10.22 8.51
C GLU A 58 3.52 10.75 9.38
N ALA A 59 2.64 9.85 9.82
CA ALA A 59 1.57 10.18 10.76
C ALA A 59 2.13 10.35 12.19
N VAL A 60 2.97 11.36 12.38
CA VAL A 60 3.56 11.72 13.67
C VAL A 60 2.61 12.67 14.41
N ASN A 61 2.36 12.39 15.69
CA ASN A 61 1.44 13.18 16.53
C ASN A 61 1.97 14.59 16.83
N LEU A 62 3.27 14.80 16.68
CA LEU A 62 3.98 16.03 17.03
C LEU A 62 4.96 16.36 15.90
N THR A 63 4.80 17.53 15.28
CA THR A 63 5.79 18.07 14.35
C THR A 63 6.19 19.48 14.72
N ARG A 64 7.41 19.86 14.37
CA ARG A 64 7.87 21.24 14.48
C ARG A 64 7.72 21.90 13.12
N CYS A 65 7.15 23.10 13.10
CA CYS A 65 7.06 23.86 11.85
C CYS A 65 8.47 24.28 11.39
N PRO A 66 8.84 24.06 10.12
CA PRO A 66 10.17 24.43 9.62
C PRO A 66 10.43 25.94 9.61
N ARG A 67 9.39 26.77 9.67
CA ARG A 67 9.50 28.24 9.59
C ARG A 67 9.52 28.94 10.94
N CYS A 68 8.64 28.55 11.86
CA CYS A 68 8.51 29.20 13.17
C CYS A 68 8.99 28.34 14.36
N ASN A 69 9.37 27.08 14.11
CA ASN A 69 9.80 26.11 15.13
C ASN A 69 8.80 25.90 16.28
N SER A 70 7.55 26.37 16.12
CA SER A 70 6.49 26.09 17.09
C SER A 70 6.09 24.62 17.03
N ILE A 71 5.78 24.07 18.20
CA ILE A 71 5.31 22.70 18.32
C ILE A 71 3.87 22.67 17.81
N CYS A 72 3.67 22.01 16.68
CA CYS A 72 2.36 21.81 16.07
C CYS A 72 1.85 20.43 16.48
N ILE A 73 0.68 20.41 17.11
CA ILE A 73 0.00 19.16 17.47
C ILE A 73 -0.77 18.70 16.25
N CYS A 74 -0.30 17.65 15.59
CA CYS A 74 -0.97 17.06 14.45
C CYS A 74 -2.14 16.20 14.95
N ARG A 75 -3.21 16.84 15.44
CA ARG A 75 -4.43 16.14 15.81
C ARG A 75 -5.08 15.66 14.51
N ASN A 76 -5.17 14.34 14.37
CA ASN A 76 -5.84 13.67 13.26
C ASN A 76 -7.28 14.21 13.14
N ARG A 77 -7.50 15.23 12.30
CA ARG A 77 -8.84 15.71 11.94
C ARG A 77 -9.45 14.58 11.11
N ARG A 78 -10.28 13.78 11.77
CA ARG A 78 -11.21 12.83 11.14
C ARG A 78 -12.56 13.50 10.81
N ASP A 79 -12.57 14.83 10.72
CA ASP A 79 -13.79 15.60 10.56
C ASP A 79 -13.66 16.49 9.32
N LEU A 80 -13.91 15.88 8.16
CA LEU A 80 -14.40 16.49 6.91
C LEU A 80 -14.54 15.39 5.84
N GLU A 81 -15.42 14.43 6.11
CA GLU A 81 -16.24 13.75 5.10
C GLU A 81 -17.68 13.69 5.65
#